data_AF-A0AAV2B0X2-F1
#
_entry.id   AF-A0AAV2B0X2-F1
#
_cell.length_a   1.000
_cell.length_b   1.000
_cell.length_c   1.000
_cell.angle_alpha   90.00
_cell.angle_beta   90.00
_cell.angle_gamma   90.00
#
_symmetry.space_group_name_H-M   'P 1'
#
loop_
_entity.id
_entity.type
_entity.pdbx_description
1 polymer ?
#
loop_
_entity_poly.entity_id
_entity_poly.type
_entity_poly.pdbx_seq_one_letter_code
_entity_poly.pdbx_strand_id
1 'polypeptide(L)'
;MNFCWSTFLSFLLTMNSSIENELIISKYARHLERAWVAPSYFFQNLWITIYEWFGRDDYTTVVWGTITIANLCYWIPGLCFTFIDLTGRPAFILKYRIQENSPYPVPFNRVIKAFALVVFNQTVVLFVIMFCFYHVMVWRGFEKGETLPTFQRLMLELGFFIIIEEILFYYSHRFTENYGAMGFLDDLHGTNKNFRNSEIYKRHFWSLSLAPLKQLYPDKQKGE
;
A
#
# COMPACT_ATOMS: atom_id res chain seq x y z
N MET A 1 -2.75 69.73 3.78
CA MET A 1 -3.77 68.90 3.09
C MET A 1 -3.20 67.62 2.48
N ASN A 2 -2.06 67.66 1.79
CA ASN A 2 -1.48 66.48 1.12
C ASN A 2 -1.08 65.33 2.06
N PHE A 3 -0.61 65.62 3.28
CA PHE A 3 -0.20 64.59 4.26
C PHE A 3 -1.37 63.77 4.82
N CYS A 4 -2.53 64.40 5.06
CA CYS A 4 -3.71 63.72 5.58
C CYS A 4 -4.37 62.81 4.51
N TRP A 5 -4.25 63.22 3.24
CA TRP A 5 -4.74 62.43 2.11
C TRP A 5 -3.86 61.20 1.84
N SER A 6 -2.53 61.32 1.93
CA SER A 6 -1.62 60.19 1.71
C SER A 6 -1.69 59.14 2.82
N THR A 7 -1.87 59.54 4.07
CA THR A 7 -2.08 58.60 5.18
C THR A 7 -3.41 57.86 5.06
N PHE A 8 -4.49 58.57 4.69
CA PHE A 8 -5.80 57.97 4.45
C PHE A 8 -5.77 56.97 3.28
N LEU A 9 -5.14 57.33 2.16
CA LEU A 9 -5.00 56.43 1.01
C LEU A 9 -4.16 55.18 1.37
N SER A 10 -3.07 55.34 2.11
CA SER A 10 -2.25 54.21 2.56
C SER A 10 -3.01 53.28 3.49
N PHE A 11 -3.86 53.81 4.37
CA PHE A 11 -4.76 53.03 5.21
C PHE A 11 -5.76 52.22 4.38
N LEU A 12 -6.42 52.84 3.39
CA LEU A 12 -7.36 52.16 2.50
C LEU A 12 -6.70 51.03 1.69
N LEU A 13 -5.49 51.26 1.17
CA LEU A 13 -4.73 50.23 0.44
C LEU A 13 -4.33 49.06 1.35
N THR A 14 -3.97 49.34 2.61
CA THR A 14 -3.63 48.32 3.60
C THR A 14 -4.86 47.51 4.02
N MET A 15 -6.02 48.16 4.16
CA MET A 15 -7.28 47.46 4.44
C MET A 15 -7.73 46.60 3.27
N ASN A 16 -7.62 47.09 2.02
CA ASN A 16 -7.96 46.31 0.84
C ASN A 16 -7.06 45.07 0.70
N SER A 17 -5.73 45.23 0.88
CA SER A 17 -4.81 44.09 0.84
C SER A 17 -5.04 43.10 1.98
N SER A 18 -5.43 43.58 3.18
CA SER A 18 -5.80 42.70 4.30
C SER A 18 -7.04 41.87 3.98
N ILE A 19 -8.08 42.49 3.41
CA ILE A 19 -9.31 41.80 3.01
C ILE A 19 -9.03 40.77 1.91
N GLU A 20 -8.24 41.14 0.89
CA GLU A 20 -7.84 40.20 -0.17
C GLU A 20 -7.06 39.00 0.39
N ASN A 21 -6.13 39.25 1.31
CA ASN A 21 -5.37 38.18 1.97
C ASN A 21 -6.28 37.25 2.78
N GLU A 22 -7.23 37.77 3.56
CA GLU A 22 -8.19 36.93 4.29
C GLU A 22 -9.08 36.11 3.34
N LEU A 23 -9.49 36.69 2.21
CA LEU A 23 -10.32 36.01 1.22
C LEU A 23 -9.55 34.90 0.51
N ILE A 24 -8.27 35.14 0.22
CA ILE A 24 -7.33 34.15 -0.30
C ILE A 24 -7.12 33.02 0.73
N ILE A 25 -6.82 33.35 1.99
CA ILE A 25 -6.64 32.37 3.07
C ILE A 25 -7.90 31.54 3.26
N SER A 26 -9.07 32.16 3.31
CA SER A 26 -10.37 31.48 3.42
C SER A 26 -10.67 30.58 2.21
N LYS A 27 -10.31 31.02 1.00
CA LYS A 27 -10.44 30.19 -0.21
C LYS A 27 -9.54 28.95 -0.11
N TYR A 28 -8.26 29.12 0.23
CA TYR A 28 -7.34 27.99 0.40
C TYR A 28 -7.72 27.08 1.55
N ALA A 29 -8.15 27.62 2.70
CA ALA A 29 -8.65 26.86 3.84
C ALA A 29 -9.85 25.99 3.44
N ARG A 30 -10.82 26.54 2.68
CA ARG A 30 -11.94 25.75 2.16
C ARG A 30 -11.53 24.68 1.16
N HIS A 31 -10.53 24.94 0.31
CA HIS A 31 -10.01 23.92 -0.60
C HIS A 31 -9.30 22.79 0.15
N LEU A 32 -8.49 23.12 1.15
CA LEU A 32 -7.84 22.16 2.05
C LEU A 32 -8.88 21.36 2.83
N GLU A 33 -9.87 22.01 3.43
CA GLU A 33 -10.97 21.36 4.14
C GLU A 33 -11.70 20.37 3.23
N ARG A 34 -12.09 20.78 2.02
CA ARG A 34 -12.72 19.89 1.03
C ARG A 34 -11.83 18.70 0.66
N ALA A 35 -10.52 18.91 0.56
CA ALA A 35 -9.56 17.85 0.25
C ALA A 35 -9.50 16.76 1.33
N TRP A 36 -9.80 17.10 2.60
CA TRP A 36 -9.84 16.12 3.70
C TRP A 36 -11.26 15.58 3.97
N VAL A 37 -12.27 16.42 3.80
CA VAL A 37 -13.67 16.09 4.13
C VAL A 37 -14.30 15.18 3.07
N ALA A 38 -14.08 15.43 1.78
CA ALA A 38 -14.67 14.60 0.73
C ALA A 38 -14.20 13.12 0.78
N PRO A 39 -12.90 12.83 0.96
CA PRO A 39 -12.46 11.45 1.19
C PRO A 39 -13.05 10.84 2.46
N SER A 40 -13.17 11.61 3.55
CA SER A 40 -13.77 11.11 4.81
C SER A 40 -15.17 10.55 4.58
N TYR A 41 -16.04 11.27 3.86
CA TYR A 41 -17.37 10.79 3.52
C TYR A 41 -17.36 9.57 2.60
N PHE A 42 -16.47 9.55 1.61
CA PHE A 42 -16.34 8.41 0.71
C PHE A 42 -15.96 7.13 1.47
N PHE A 43 -14.91 7.18 2.30
CA PHE A 43 -14.47 6.03 3.10
C PHE A 43 -15.52 5.60 4.13
N GLN A 44 -16.18 6.55 4.78
CA GLN A 44 -17.26 6.24 5.72
C GLN A 44 -18.43 5.53 5.03
N ASN A 45 -18.86 5.99 3.85
CA ASN A 45 -19.94 5.35 3.11
C ASN A 45 -19.55 3.95 2.61
N LEU A 46 -18.32 3.79 2.14
CA LEU A 46 -17.79 2.48 1.75
C LEU A 46 -17.77 1.53 2.94
N TRP A 47 -17.34 2.01 4.10
CA TRP A 47 -17.31 1.23 5.33
C TRP A 47 -18.70 0.83 5.82
N ILE A 48 -19.67 1.74 5.79
CA ILE A 48 -21.07 1.42 6.11
C ILE A 48 -21.59 0.32 5.17
N THR A 49 -21.28 0.41 3.88
CA THR A 49 -21.70 -0.61 2.90
C THR A 49 -21.12 -1.98 3.25
N ILE A 50 -19.84 -2.05 3.62
CA ILE A 50 -19.19 -3.29 4.08
C ILE A 50 -19.85 -3.78 5.37
N TYR A 51 -20.03 -2.90 6.36
CA TYR A 51 -20.65 -3.23 7.64
C TYR A 51 -22.07 -3.80 7.46
N GLU A 52 -22.83 -3.27 6.51
CA GLU A 52 -24.15 -3.78 6.15
C GLU A 52 -24.10 -5.16 5.48
N TRP A 53 -23.15 -5.40 4.58
CA TRP A 53 -22.98 -6.71 3.94
C TRP A 53 -22.69 -7.82 4.96
N PHE A 54 -22.02 -7.49 6.07
CA PHE A 54 -21.72 -8.41 7.17
C PHE A 54 -22.74 -8.35 8.31
N GLY A 55 -23.92 -7.77 8.08
CA GLY A 55 -25.06 -7.84 9.00
C GLY A 55 -24.96 -6.92 10.21
N ARG A 56 -24.12 -5.87 10.15
CA ARG A 56 -23.88 -4.92 11.24
C ARG A 56 -23.46 -5.58 12.57
N ASP A 57 -22.78 -6.72 12.45
CA ASP A 57 -22.18 -7.41 13.58
C ASP A 57 -20.67 -7.15 13.59
N ASP A 58 -20.14 -6.69 14.73
CA ASP A 58 -18.74 -6.29 14.86
C ASP A 58 -17.81 -7.50 14.68
N TYR A 59 -18.17 -8.65 15.26
CA TYR A 59 -17.38 -9.87 15.13
C TYR A 59 -17.33 -10.33 13.67
N THR A 60 -18.49 -10.44 13.04
CA THR A 60 -18.61 -10.90 11.65
C THR A 60 -17.91 -9.94 10.69
N THR A 61 -18.08 -8.64 10.87
CA THR A 61 -17.41 -7.65 10.01
C THR A 61 -15.88 -7.74 10.18
N VAL A 62 -15.38 -7.74 11.41
CA VAL A 62 -13.93 -7.67 11.62
C VAL A 62 -13.25 -8.99 11.29
N VAL A 63 -13.81 -10.13 11.69
CA VAL A 63 -13.21 -11.44 11.44
C VAL A 63 -13.49 -11.88 10.00
N TRP A 64 -14.76 -12.09 9.65
CA TRP A 64 -15.12 -12.63 8.34
C TRP A 64 -14.96 -11.63 7.21
N GLY A 65 -15.24 -10.35 7.45
CA GLY A 65 -15.00 -9.30 6.45
C GLY A 65 -13.53 -9.16 6.08
N THR A 66 -12.64 -9.07 7.07
CA THR A 66 -11.19 -9.01 6.83
C THR A 66 -10.67 -10.27 6.14
N ILE A 67 -11.08 -11.46 6.59
CA ILE A 67 -10.70 -12.73 5.96
C ILE A 67 -11.16 -12.76 4.50
N THR A 68 -12.40 -12.36 4.22
CA THR A 68 -12.97 -12.39 2.87
C THR A 68 -12.21 -11.45 1.93
N ILE A 69 -12.04 -10.19 2.32
CA ILE A 69 -11.36 -9.19 1.50
C ILE A 69 -9.90 -9.60 1.26
N ALA A 70 -9.19 -10.05 2.29
CA ALA A 70 -7.81 -10.51 2.18
C ALA A 70 -7.69 -11.71 1.20
N ASN A 71 -8.60 -12.67 1.29
CA ASN A 71 -8.62 -13.81 0.38
C ASN A 71 -8.93 -13.40 -1.06
N LEU A 72 -9.87 -12.49 -1.29
CA LEU A 72 -10.17 -11.99 -2.65
C LEU A 72 -8.96 -11.28 -3.27
N CYS A 73 -8.31 -10.40 -2.52
CA CYS A 73 -7.11 -9.69 -2.97
C CYS A 73 -5.93 -10.63 -3.24
N TYR A 74 -5.84 -11.76 -2.51
CA TYR A 74 -4.81 -12.77 -2.73
C TYR A 74 -5.12 -13.65 -3.94
N TRP A 75 -6.31 -14.25 -3.97
CA TRP A 75 -6.67 -15.26 -4.94
C TRP A 75 -6.95 -14.71 -6.33
N ILE A 76 -7.58 -13.54 -6.47
CA ILE A 76 -7.92 -13.03 -7.80
C ILE A 76 -6.66 -12.81 -8.65
N PRO A 77 -5.65 -12.02 -8.21
CA PRO A 77 -4.41 -11.86 -8.96
C PRO A 77 -3.60 -13.17 -8.98
N GLY A 78 -3.56 -13.91 -7.87
CA GLY A 78 -2.79 -15.14 -7.74
C GLY A 78 -3.24 -16.24 -8.72
N LEU A 79 -4.54 -16.41 -8.92
CA LEU A 79 -5.09 -17.36 -9.89
C LEU A 79 -4.82 -16.91 -11.32
N CYS A 80 -4.88 -15.62 -11.62
CA CYS A 80 -4.48 -15.08 -12.93
C CYS A 80 -3.03 -15.43 -13.26
N PHE A 81 -2.09 -15.22 -12.32
CA PHE A 81 -0.70 -15.61 -12.51
C PHE A 81 -0.50 -17.12 -12.59
N THR A 82 -1.16 -17.88 -11.73
CA THR A 82 -1.10 -19.36 -11.73
C THR A 82 -1.59 -19.94 -13.05
N PHE A 83 -2.65 -19.35 -13.63
CA PHE A 83 -3.15 -19.74 -14.95
C PHE A 83 -2.10 -19.53 -16.05
N ILE A 84 -1.39 -18.38 -16.03
CA ILE A 84 -0.29 -18.11 -16.96
C ILE A 84 0.87 -19.10 -16.73
N ASP A 85 1.18 -19.46 -15.49
CA ASP A 85 2.26 -20.39 -15.16
C ASP A 85 1.98 -21.84 -15.56
N LEU A 86 0.70 -22.25 -15.55
CA LEU A 86 0.26 -23.57 -15.98
C LEU A 86 0.14 -23.69 -17.51
N THR A 87 -0.38 -22.65 -18.17
CA THR A 87 -0.75 -22.72 -19.59
C THR A 87 0.27 -22.09 -20.54
N GLY A 88 1.08 -21.16 -20.05
CA GLY A 88 1.94 -20.30 -20.85
C GLY A 88 1.23 -19.42 -21.85
N ARG A 89 -0.05 -19.14 -21.61
CA ARG A 89 -0.84 -18.23 -22.43
C ARG A 89 -1.29 -17.03 -21.60
N PRO A 90 -1.33 -15.83 -22.22
CA PRO A 90 -0.91 -15.52 -23.58
C PRO A 90 0.63 -15.37 -23.72
N ALA A 91 1.19 -15.86 -24.83
CA ALA A 91 2.64 -15.97 -25.03
C ALA A 91 3.40 -14.63 -24.98
N PHE A 92 2.72 -13.50 -25.25
CA PHE A 92 3.35 -12.18 -25.21
C PHE A 92 3.77 -11.74 -23.80
N ILE A 93 3.19 -12.31 -22.74
CA ILE A 93 3.54 -11.97 -21.35
C ILE A 93 4.86 -12.64 -20.93
N LEU A 94 5.19 -13.79 -21.52
CA LEU A 94 6.35 -14.59 -21.14
C LEU A 94 7.68 -13.84 -21.32
N LYS A 95 7.74 -12.84 -22.22
CA LYS A 95 8.92 -11.99 -22.41
C LYS A 95 9.26 -11.11 -21.20
N TYR A 96 8.30 -10.86 -20.30
CA TYR A 96 8.49 -10.08 -19.07
C TYR A 96 8.86 -10.95 -17.85
N ARG A 97 8.93 -12.27 -18.01
CA ARG A 97 9.24 -13.18 -16.91
C ARG A 97 10.68 -12.98 -16.41
N ILE A 98 10.82 -12.81 -15.10
CA ILE A 98 12.11 -12.53 -14.45
C ILE A 98 12.87 -13.85 -14.14
N GLN A 99 12.17 -14.87 -13.63
CA GLN A 99 12.78 -16.13 -13.16
C GLN A 99 13.39 -16.97 -14.30
N GLU A 100 14.71 -17.17 -14.28
CA GLU A 100 15.46 -17.90 -15.31
C GLU A 100 15.57 -19.40 -15.01
N ASN A 101 15.83 -19.75 -13.75
CA ASN A 101 16.17 -21.12 -13.34
C ASN A 101 14.96 -21.94 -12.86
N SER A 102 13.75 -21.53 -13.22
CA SER A 102 12.51 -22.18 -12.76
C SER A 102 11.90 -23.02 -13.87
N PRO A 103 11.71 -24.35 -13.67
CA PRO A 103 11.19 -25.24 -14.69
C PRO A 103 9.81 -24.78 -15.17
N TYR A 104 9.64 -24.70 -16.48
CA TYR A 104 8.48 -24.10 -17.13
C TYR A 104 8.01 -24.95 -18.32
N PRO A 105 6.70 -25.20 -18.49
CA PRO A 105 5.58 -24.82 -17.62
C PRO A 105 5.65 -25.52 -16.25
N VAL A 106 5.01 -24.92 -15.24
CA VAL A 106 5.07 -25.45 -13.87
C VAL A 106 4.26 -26.76 -13.80
N PRO A 107 4.81 -27.84 -13.23
CA PRO A 107 4.07 -29.10 -13.13
C PRO A 107 2.86 -28.97 -12.20
N PHE A 108 1.70 -29.41 -12.66
CA PHE A 108 0.42 -29.28 -11.96
C PHE A 108 0.44 -29.83 -10.52
N ASN A 109 1.17 -30.93 -10.29
CA ASN A 109 1.32 -31.52 -8.95
C ASN A 109 1.97 -30.58 -7.94
N ARG A 110 2.89 -29.72 -8.37
CA ARG A 110 3.48 -28.70 -7.47
C ARG A 110 2.48 -27.60 -7.15
N VAL A 111 1.68 -27.20 -8.14
CA VAL A 111 0.64 -26.19 -7.96
C VAL A 111 -0.44 -26.70 -7.01
N ILE A 112 -0.93 -27.93 -7.15
CA ILE A 112 -1.91 -28.50 -6.20
C ILE A 112 -1.35 -28.54 -4.78
N LYS A 113 -0.10 -29.00 -4.60
CA LYS A 113 0.52 -29.04 -3.27
C LYS A 113 0.61 -27.65 -2.64
N ALA A 114 1.04 -26.66 -3.41
CA ALA A 114 1.09 -25.27 -2.95
C ALA A 114 -0.31 -24.73 -2.64
N PHE A 115 -1.27 -24.96 -3.54
CA PHE A 115 -2.66 -24.56 -3.38
C PHE A 115 -3.27 -25.12 -2.09
N ALA A 116 -3.12 -26.42 -1.84
CA ALA A 116 -3.61 -27.07 -0.63
C ALA A 116 -2.99 -26.47 0.65
N LEU A 117 -1.68 -26.19 0.62
CA LEU A 117 -0.98 -25.56 1.75
C LEU A 117 -1.49 -24.14 2.00
N VAL A 118 -1.68 -23.33 0.95
CA VAL A 118 -2.19 -21.96 1.08
C VAL A 118 -3.61 -21.99 1.64
N VAL A 119 -4.49 -22.86 1.11
CA VAL A 119 -5.85 -23.01 1.64
C VAL A 119 -5.82 -23.42 3.12
N PHE A 120 -4.97 -24.37 3.51
CA PHE A 120 -4.82 -24.75 4.91
C PHE A 120 -4.37 -23.55 5.78
N ASN A 121 -3.37 -22.80 5.34
CA ASN A 121 -2.88 -21.62 6.05
C ASN A 121 -3.96 -20.53 6.17
N GLN A 122 -4.70 -20.25 5.10
CA GLN A 122 -5.74 -19.21 5.09
C GLN A 122 -7.03 -19.62 5.80
N THR A 123 -7.31 -20.92 5.94
CA THR A 123 -8.50 -21.40 6.64
C THR A 123 -8.24 -21.62 8.12
N VAL A 124 -7.16 -22.32 8.46
CA VAL A 124 -6.88 -22.70 9.85
C VAL A 124 -6.06 -21.63 10.56
N VAL A 125 -4.90 -21.27 10.01
CA VAL A 125 -3.97 -20.35 10.69
C VAL A 125 -4.57 -18.94 10.77
N LEU A 126 -5.07 -18.42 9.65
CA LEU A 126 -5.66 -17.08 9.61
C LEU A 126 -6.89 -16.98 10.51
N PHE A 127 -7.75 -18.00 10.53
CA PHE A 127 -8.93 -18.00 11.41
C PHE A 127 -8.55 -17.97 12.89
N VAL A 128 -7.60 -18.81 13.31
CA VAL A 128 -7.11 -18.81 14.71
C VAL A 128 -6.51 -17.46 15.08
N ILE A 129 -5.69 -16.88 14.20
CA ILE A 129 -5.11 -15.55 14.43
C ILE A 129 -6.20 -14.49 14.55
N MET A 130 -7.16 -14.45 13.62
CA MET A 130 -8.23 -13.44 13.61
C MET A 130 -9.16 -13.58 14.81
N PHE A 131 -9.47 -14.81 15.21
CA PHE A 131 -10.25 -15.08 16.42
C PHE A 131 -9.54 -14.53 17.67
N CYS A 132 -8.27 -14.90 17.87
CA CYS A 132 -7.48 -14.40 19.00
C CYS A 132 -7.32 -12.86 18.95
N PHE A 133 -7.05 -12.32 17.77
CA PHE A 133 -6.88 -10.89 17.56
C PHE A 133 -8.15 -10.11 17.90
N TYR A 134 -9.33 -10.60 17.51
CA TYR A 134 -10.59 -9.99 17.86
C TYR A 134 -10.78 -9.87 19.37
N HIS A 135 -10.52 -10.94 20.12
CA HIS A 135 -10.61 -10.90 21.57
C HIS A 135 -9.61 -9.94 22.21
N VAL A 136 -8.39 -9.83 21.67
CA VAL A 136 -7.41 -8.85 22.12
C VAL A 136 -7.89 -7.41 21.86
N MET A 137 -8.51 -7.14 20.71
CA MET A 137 -9.05 -5.81 20.42
C MET A 137 -10.20 -5.44 21.36
N VAL A 138 -11.13 -6.36 21.59
CA VAL A 138 -12.23 -6.15 22.55
C VAL A 138 -11.67 -5.91 23.95
N TRP A 139 -10.67 -6.68 24.37
CA TRP A 139 -9.99 -6.50 25.66
C TRP A 139 -9.32 -5.12 25.79
N ARG A 140 -8.79 -4.58 24.69
CA ARG A 140 -8.19 -3.23 24.64
C ARG A 140 -9.22 -2.10 24.55
N GLY A 141 -10.52 -2.41 24.53
CA GLY A 141 -11.58 -1.41 24.48
C GLY A 141 -11.97 -0.99 23.05
N PHE A 142 -12.00 -1.93 22.10
CA PHE A 142 -12.54 -1.67 20.76
C PHE A 142 -13.99 -1.20 20.84
N GLU A 143 -14.23 0.07 20.52
CA GLU A 143 -15.56 0.66 20.42
C GLU A 143 -16.21 0.28 19.08
N LYS A 144 -17.51 -0.04 19.12
CA LYS A 144 -18.30 -0.58 18.00
C LYS A 144 -18.00 0.15 16.69
N GLY A 145 -17.62 -0.63 15.69
CA GLY A 145 -16.95 -0.15 14.48
C GLY A 145 -17.86 0.52 13.47
N GLU A 146 -18.92 1.22 13.84
CA GLU A 146 -19.81 1.89 12.86
C GLU A 146 -19.16 3.13 12.23
N THR A 147 -18.39 3.88 13.02
CA THR A 147 -17.74 5.12 12.59
C THR A 147 -16.25 4.91 12.43
N LEU A 148 -15.73 5.19 11.24
CA LEU A 148 -14.30 5.24 11.02
C LEU A 148 -13.69 6.47 11.70
N PRO A 149 -12.39 6.41 12.08
CA PRO A 149 -11.67 7.61 12.48
C PRO A 149 -11.68 8.66 11.35
N THR A 150 -11.48 9.93 11.71
CA THR A 150 -11.34 10.98 10.70
C THR A 150 -10.25 10.63 9.71
N PHE A 151 -10.40 11.04 8.44
CA PHE A 151 -9.44 10.69 7.40
C PHE A 151 -8.01 11.14 7.74
N GLN A 152 -7.84 12.26 8.46
CA GLN A 152 -6.55 12.70 8.96
C GLN A 152 -5.92 11.71 9.94
N ARG A 153 -6.71 11.23 10.92
CA ARG A 153 -6.26 10.24 11.89
C ARG A 153 -5.92 8.92 11.20
N LEU A 154 -6.73 8.49 10.23
CA LEU A 154 -6.45 7.32 9.40
C LEU A 154 -5.10 7.45 8.67
N MET A 155 -4.81 8.60 8.06
CA MET A 155 -3.53 8.83 7.37
C MET A 155 -2.34 8.87 8.33
N LEU A 156 -2.50 9.45 9.51
CA LEU A 156 -1.46 9.46 10.54
C LEU A 156 -1.18 8.05 11.08
N GLU A 157 -2.23 7.29 11.39
CA GLU A 157 -2.12 5.90 11.85
C GLU A 157 -1.50 5.01 10.77
N LEU A 158 -1.90 5.17 9.51
CA LEU A 158 -1.31 4.46 8.37
C LEU A 158 0.18 4.77 8.23
N GLY A 159 0.57 6.05 8.27
CA GLY A 159 1.97 6.47 8.21
C GLY A 159 2.79 5.91 9.37
N PHE A 160 2.24 5.92 10.58
CA PHE A 160 2.87 5.34 11.76
C PHE A 160 3.05 3.82 11.62
N PHE A 161 2.04 3.10 11.15
CA PHE A 161 2.14 1.66 10.91
C PHE A 161 3.15 1.31 9.82
N ILE A 162 3.22 2.08 8.74
CA ILE A 162 4.25 1.89 7.68
C ILE A 162 5.66 2.02 8.27
N ILE A 163 5.89 3.00 9.15
CA ILE A 163 7.20 3.19 9.80
C ILE A 163 7.52 2.02 10.73
N ILE A 164 6.56 1.58 11.55
CA ILE A 164 6.76 0.42 12.43
C ILE A 164 7.03 -0.85 11.62
N GLU A 165 6.26 -1.07 10.56
CA GLU A 165 6.41 -2.21 9.67
C GLU A 165 7.81 -2.22 9.05
N GLU A 166 8.30 -1.09 8.56
CA GLU A 166 9.66 -0.97 8.01
C GLU A 166 10.72 -1.35 9.07
N ILE A 167 10.57 -0.89 10.32
CA ILE A 167 11.47 -1.24 11.42
C ILE A 167 11.40 -2.76 11.72
N LEU A 168 10.20 -3.30 11.91
CA LEU A 168 10.01 -4.71 12.25
C LEU A 168 10.49 -5.63 11.13
N PHE A 169 10.22 -5.27 9.88
CA PHE A 169 10.65 -6.01 8.70
C PHE A 169 12.18 -6.05 8.60
N TYR A 170 12.84 -4.90 8.78
CA TYR A 170 14.29 -4.82 8.82
C TYR A 170 14.91 -5.70 9.92
N TYR A 171 14.42 -5.61 11.15
CA TYR A 171 15.01 -6.38 12.25
C TYR A 171 14.69 -7.88 12.20
N SER A 172 13.51 -8.27 11.72
CA SER A 172 13.15 -9.70 11.56
C SER A 172 14.01 -10.41 10.53
N HIS A 173 14.49 -9.69 9.51
CA HIS A 173 15.24 -10.29 8.42
C HIS A 173 16.72 -9.89 8.37
N ARG A 174 17.23 -9.14 9.35
CA ARG A 174 18.64 -8.74 9.50
C ARG A 174 19.68 -9.88 9.31
N PHE A 175 19.26 -11.14 9.29
CA PHE A 175 20.08 -12.34 9.12
C PHE A 175 20.40 -12.73 7.67
N THR A 176 19.83 -12.07 6.68
CA THR A 176 20.06 -12.37 5.25
C THR A 176 20.26 -11.06 4.46
N GLU A 177 20.46 -11.06 3.15
CA GLU A 177 20.74 -9.82 2.42
C GLU A 177 19.48 -9.17 1.81
N ASN A 178 19.15 -7.93 2.21
CA ASN A 178 18.16 -6.97 1.66
C ASN A 178 16.71 -7.00 2.26
N TYR A 179 16.39 -6.15 3.26
CA TYR A 179 15.11 -6.23 4.01
C TYR A 179 14.50 -4.95 4.62
N GLY A 180 14.63 -3.79 4.00
CA GLY A 180 13.61 -2.76 4.14
C GLY A 180 12.46 -3.09 3.20
N ALA A 181 11.20 -2.95 3.63
CA ALA A 181 10.07 -3.09 2.71
C ALA A 181 10.13 -1.98 1.65
N MET A 182 10.66 -0.81 2.02
CA MET A 182 10.96 0.30 1.11
C MET A 182 12.44 0.42 0.73
N GLY A 183 13.34 -0.34 1.36
CA GLY A 183 14.79 -0.34 1.11
C GLY A 183 15.55 0.87 1.68
N PHE A 184 14.87 1.80 2.35
CA PHE A 184 15.51 2.98 2.96
C PHE A 184 16.48 2.59 4.09
N LEU A 185 16.07 1.66 4.97
CA LEU A 185 16.94 1.18 6.03
C LEU A 185 18.11 0.37 5.49
N ASP A 186 17.96 -0.32 4.36
CA ASP A 186 19.06 -1.03 3.72
C ASP A 186 20.13 -0.10 3.17
N ASP A 187 19.72 1.05 2.63
CA ASP A 187 20.62 2.11 2.18
C ASP A 187 21.40 2.72 3.35
N LEU A 188 20.71 2.98 4.47
CA LEU A 188 21.33 3.56 5.66
C LEU A 188 22.38 2.62 6.28
N HIS A 189 22.10 1.32 6.31
CA HIS A 189 22.96 0.32 6.95
C HIS A 189 23.93 -0.40 5.98
N GLY A 190 23.80 -0.16 4.67
CA GLY A 190 24.67 -0.71 3.64
C GLY A 190 24.51 -2.22 3.42
N THR A 191 23.37 -2.80 3.80
CA THR A 191 23.04 -4.22 3.65
C THR A 191 22.75 -4.62 2.20
N ASN A 192 22.42 -3.65 1.34
CA ASN A 192 22.11 -3.91 -0.08
C ASN A 192 23.31 -3.82 -1.03
N LYS A 193 24.55 -3.73 -0.54
CA LYS A 193 25.76 -3.59 -1.38
C LYS A 193 25.88 -4.70 -2.44
N ASN A 194 25.69 -5.95 -2.04
CA ASN A 194 25.76 -7.09 -2.95
C ASN A 194 24.64 -7.07 -3.99
N PHE A 195 23.43 -6.68 -3.57
CA PHE A 195 22.32 -6.47 -4.49
C PHE A 195 22.64 -5.35 -5.48
N ARG A 196 23.11 -4.18 -5.03
CA ARG A 196 23.53 -3.04 -5.88
C ARG A 196 24.62 -3.41 -6.88
N ASN A 197 25.50 -4.34 -6.53
CA ASN A 197 26.55 -4.85 -7.41
C ASN A 197 26.06 -5.91 -8.42
N SER A 198 24.85 -6.44 -8.24
CA SER A 198 24.28 -7.45 -9.13
C SER A 198 23.74 -6.87 -10.44
N GLU A 199 23.67 -7.71 -11.48
CA GLU A 199 23.04 -7.33 -12.76
C GLU A 199 21.51 -7.12 -12.60
N ILE A 200 20.89 -7.72 -11.57
CA ILE A 200 19.46 -7.58 -11.27
C ILE A 200 19.14 -6.14 -10.85
N TYR A 201 20.04 -5.49 -10.10
CA TYR A 201 19.85 -4.11 -9.66
C TYR A 201 19.72 -3.12 -10.83
N LYS A 202 20.40 -3.38 -11.96
CA LYS A 202 20.25 -2.56 -13.18
C LYS A 202 18.84 -2.58 -13.75
N ARG A 203 18.06 -3.62 -13.42
CA ARG A 203 16.66 -3.81 -13.82
C ARG A 203 15.68 -3.39 -12.71
N HIS A 204 16.16 -2.93 -11.56
CA HIS A 204 15.36 -2.62 -10.38
C HIS A 204 14.80 -1.18 -10.43
N PHE A 205 13.91 -0.92 -11.38
CA PHE A 205 13.18 0.35 -11.50
C PHE A 205 11.86 0.15 -12.26
N TRP A 206 10.94 1.11 -12.10
CA TRP A 206 9.68 1.13 -12.87
C TRP A 206 9.95 1.66 -14.28
N SER A 207 9.83 0.79 -15.28
CA SER A 207 9.92 1.18 -16.69
C SER A 207 8.52 1.43 -17.25
N LEU A 208 8.33 2.56 -17.94
CA LEU A 208 7.14 2.85 -18.73
C LEU A 208 7.20 2.25 -20.15
N SER A 209 8.32 1.61 -20.50
CA SER A 209 8.52 1.01 -21.82
C SER A 209 7.85 -0.36 -21.92
N LEU A 210 7.31 -0.67 -23.11
CA LEU A 210 6.81 -2.02 -23.44
C LEU A 210 7.95 -3.01 -23.72
N ALA A 211 9.20 -2.56 -23.82
CA ALA A 211 10.35 -3.44 -23.99
C ALA A 211 10.67 -4.18 -22.67
N PRO A 212 10.91 -5.50 -22.71
CA PRO A 212 11.30 -6.24 -21.51
C PRO A 212 12.66 -5.77 -20.99
N LEU A 213 12.80 -5.68 -19.67
CA LEU A 213 14.01 -5.15 -19.01
C LEU A 213 15.27 -5.95 -19.35
N LYS A 214 15.15 -7.25 -19.64
CA LYS A 214 16.27 -8.09 -20.10
C LYS A 214 16.81 -7.67 -21.46
N GLN A 215 15.97 -7.10 -22.32
CA GLN A 215 16.39 -6.59 -23.62
C GLN A 215 17.11 -5.24 -23.48
N LEU A 216 16.69 -4.40 -22.53
CA LEU A 216 17.32 -3.11 -22.25
C LEU A 216 18.65 -3.27 -21.51
N TYR A 217 18.72 -4.22 -20.57
CA TYR A 217 19.90 -4.53 -19.78
C TYR A 217 20.18 -6.04 -19.86
N PRO A 218 20.86 -6.52 -20.91
CA PRO A 218 21.17 -7.94 -21.08
C PRO A 218 22.15 -8.45 -20.01
N ASP A 219 22.09 -9.75 -19.72
CA ASP A 219 23.05 -10.39 -18.83
C ASP A 219 24.45 -10.32 -19.45
N LYS A 220 25.47 -10.08 -18.63
CA LYS A 220 26.86 -10.20 -19.08
C LYS A 220 27.06 -11.62 -19.58
N GLN A 221 27.58 -11.77 -20.81
CA GLN A 221 28.04 -13.07 -21.28
C GLN A 221 29.04 -13.61 -20.25
N LYS A 222 28.71 -14.75 -19.63
CA LYS A 222 29.70 -15.48 -18.83
C LYS A 222 30.84 -15.80 -19.79
N GLY A 223 31.99 -15.16 -19.61
CA GLY A 223 33.19 -15.52 -20.34
C GLY A 223 33.43 -17.02 -20.15
N GLU A 224 33.68 -17.69 -21.28
CA GLU A 224 34.16 -19.08 -21.32
C GLU A 224 35.45 -19.24 -20.50
#